data_AF-A0AA51RDS7-F1
#
_entry.id   AF-A0AA51RDS7-F1
#
_cell.length_a   1.000
_cell.length_b   1.000
_cell.length_c   1.000
_cell.angle_alpha   90.00
_cell.angle_beta   90.00
_cell.angle_gamma   90.00
#
_symmetry.space_group_name_H-M   'P 1'
#
loop_
_entity.id
_entity.type
_entity.pdbx_description
1 polymer ?
#
loop_
_entity_poly.entity_id
_entity_poly.type
_entity_poly.pdbx_seq_one_letter_code
_entity_poly.pdbx_strand_id
1 'polypeptide(L)'
;MENSDKLQQSISPIHWKRSDPAPEEEMQAYWKKLRNFYRTGEIFHAPQKPASSALLSLLDDSPSPYPFSMGNSAEKTTIELEEKAPFYLVDFLLTQHQKENRKSFKIQLATLIKGLNRLMHIDDKNSDIETLKGDYDFANELIAFDKMVDMVPQDASEKLSDSRLSRLTDIIDILQKGLVHFNKQEGVIGIEKELKTLIEKEFLFKKALLVEAKNDAFDQIQNLFNEQVQSFTSLMKAYRIAQLEIEGEYNEAIHNDYFEHFTWYRLLQDELNLFPPIVLLVTQAYLFDHLTSLSHLLASNKPIKIVVLNQEHITAPHEQLSWEDASHQFRQEIATLGIAHRNVYTFQSSMLDPTFTYQGLDNCFKSTAPGICHLSVPKENKLSNTSHFLISKAANASRYFPGILYDPAKYSEWGGRFDLSENIQSEEKWPIFTLKANTSDNKDFITEVAFTYADYKAIFPEKTEELMIIPAEYDTEHLIPLSEYLEADEANLYGKIPFIWLIDENQNLHKAAVPNVWVVSCQERLDFWSFLQELGGLNSYHAKMALEQKDQLLEEQKAKMDAEREQINAKAQEEAIAQAAERLVLALLNDENHI
;
A
#
# COMPACT_ATOMS: atom_id res chain seq x y z
N MET A 1 -13.76 -36.05 9.40
CA MET A 1 -13.59 -36.45 7.99
C MET A 1 -14.96 -36.39 7.34
N GLU A 2 -15.38 -35.20 6.93
CA GLU A 2 -16.59 -34.97 6.14
C GLU A 2 -16.25 -33.92 5.09
N ASN A 3 -16.29 -34.36 3.83
CA ASN A 3 -16.43 -33.63 2.57
C ASN A 3 -15.71 -32.29 2.40
N SER A 4 -14.46 -32.37 1.94
CA SER A 4 -13.68 -31.30 1.32
C SER A 4 -13.92 -31.13 -0.19
N ASP A 5 -15.03 -31.63 -0.75
CA ASP A 5 -15.25 -31.76 -2.21
C ASP A 5 -16.39 -30.89 -2.78
N LYS A 6 -16.73 -29.76 -2.14
CA LYS A 6 -17.71 -28.82 -2.71
C LYS A 6 -17.24 -27.38 -2.61
N LEU A 7 -16.37 -26.99 -3.53
CA LEU A 7 -16.26 -25.64 -4.11
C LEU A 7 -15.29 -25.67 -5.31
N GLN A 8 -15.53 -26.57 -6.27
CA GLN A 8 -15.08 -26.32 -7.65
C GLN A 8 -16.29 -25.74 -8.37
N GLN A 9 -16.35 -24.41 -8.46
CA GLN A 9 -17.23 -23.77 -9.45
C GLN A 9 -16.88 -24.37 -10.81
N SER A 10 -17.88 -24.91 -11.52
CA SER A 10 -17.66 -25.55 -12.81
C SER A 10 -17.31 -24.48 -13.86
N ILE A 11 -16.04 -24.15 -13.97
CA ILE A 11 -15.51 -23.44 -15.13
C ILE A 11 -15.79 -24.36 -16.32
N SER A 12 -16.57 -23.89 -17.29
CA SER A 12 -16.78 -24.64 -18.53
C SER A 12 -15.42 -25.02 -19.11
N PRO A 13 -15.24 -26.28 -19.57
CA PRO A 13 -13.93 -26.70 -20.05
C PRO A 13 -13.48 -25.80 -21.19
N ILE A 14 -12.28 -25.24 -21.07
CA ILE A 14 -11.64 -24.46 -22.13
C ILE A 14 -11.25 -25.43 -23.23
N HIS A 15 -11.46 -25.04 -24.49
CA HIS A 15 -11.13 -25.84 -25.65
C HIS A 15 -10.01 -25.20 -26.46
N TRP A 16 -9.04 -25.99 -26.92
CA TRP A 16 -8.00 -25.51 -27.82
C TRP A 16 -7.96 -26.33 -29.11
N LYS A 17 -8.20 -25.65 -30.23
CA LYS A 17 -8.21 -26.26 -31.56
C LYS A 17 -6.81 -26.21 -32.17
N ARG A 18 -6.22 -27.38 -32.42
CA ARG A 18 -5.01 -27.52 -33.25
C ARG A 18 -5.42 -27.76 -34.71
N SER A 19 -4.62 -27.22 -35.63
CA SER A 19 -4.81 -27.36 -37.07
C SER A 19 -3.49 -27.75 -37.71
N ASP A 20 -3.54 -28.39 -38.88
CA ASP A 20 -2.34 -28.62 -39.67
C ASP A 20 -1.78 -27.28 -40.18
N PRO A 21 -0.44 -27.15 -40.35
CA PRO A 21 0.16 -25.91 -40.82
C PRO A 21 -0.34 -25.51 -42.21
N ALA A 22 -0.54 -24.21 -42.43
CA ALA A 22 -0.86 -23.67 -43.75
C ALA A 22 0.25 -23.96 -44.79
N PRO A 23 -0.06 -23.98 -46.10
CA PRO A 23 0.95 -24.06 -47.15
C PRO A 23 2.01 -22.95 -47.01
N GLU A 24 3.26 -23.24 -47.37
CA GLU A 24 4.40 -22.35 -47.13
C GLU A 24 4.20 -20.92 -47.70
N GLU A 25 3.64 -20.81 -48.92
CA GLU A 25 3.36 -19.50 -49.54
C GLU A 25 2.34 -18.67 -48.73
N GLU A 26 1.26 -19.31 -48.26
CA GLU A 26 0.24 -18.66 -47.42
C GLU A 26 0.82 -18.27 -46.06
N MET A 27 1.63 -19.15 -45.48
CA MET A 27 2.32 -18.90 -44.22
C MET A 27 3.26 -17.69 -44.33
N GLN A 28 4.10 -17.62 -45.36
CA GLN A 28 5.01 -16.48 -45.57
C GLN A 28 4.24 -15.17 -45.77
N ALA A 29 3.14 -15.19 -46.53
CA ALA A 29 2.29 -14.02 -46.75
C ALA A 29 1.62 -13.54 -45.45
N TYR A 30 1.11 -14.46 -44.63
CA TYR A 30 0.52 -14.15 -43.33
C TYR A 30 1.57 -13.58 -42.37
N TRP A 31 2.74 -14.22 -42.24
CA TRP A 31 3.84 -13.75 -41.38
C TRP A 31 4.37 -12.38 -41.79
N LYS A 32 4.31 -12.01 -43.07
CA LYS A 32 4.61 -10.64 -43.51
C LYS A 32 3.61 -9.62 -42.94
N LYS A 33 2.31 -9.94 -42.93
CA LYS A 33 1.28 -9.10 -42.31
C LYS A 33 1.43 -9.04 -40.80
N LEU A 34 1.69 -10.18 -40.16
CA LEU A 34 1.88 -10.29 -38.71
C LEU A 34 3.07 -9.45 -38.23
N ARG A 35 4.20 -9.49 -38.95
CA ARG A 35 5.36 -8.62 -38.68
C ARG A 35 5.06 -7.13 -38.87
N ASN A 36 4.19 -6.79 -39.83
CA ASN A 36 3.78 -5.40 -40.02
C ASN A 36 2.90 -4.94 -38.85
N PHE A 37 1.88 -5.73 -38.49
CA PHE A 37 1.03 -5.50 -37.32
C PHE A 37 1.86 -5.34 -36.05
N TYR A 38 2.82 -6.24 -35.80
CA TYR A 38 3.69 -6.15 -34.61
C TYR A 38 4.38 -4.78 -34.53
N ARG A 39 4.85 -4.23 -35.65
CA ARG A 39 5.56 -2.94 -35.69
C ARG A 39 4.63 -1.73 -35.60
N THR A 40 3.51 -1.76 -36.32
CA THR A 40 2.67 -0.56 -36.51
C THR A 40 1.42 -0.55 -35.64
N GLY A 41 1.02 -1.70 -35.09
CA GLY A 41 -0.29 -1.89 -34.45
C GLY A 41 -1.47 -1.90 -35.42
N GLU A 42 -1.24 -1.74 -36.73
CA GLU A 42 -2.32 -1.66 -37.71
C GLU A 42 -2.88 -3.05 -38.04
N ILE A 43 -4.20 -3.19 -37.91
CA ILE A 43 -4.91 -4.45 -38.19
C ILE A 43 -5.48 -4.42 -39.61
N PHE A 44 -5.17 -5.47 -40.38
CA PHE A 44 -5.50 -5.56 -41.81
C PHE A 44 -6.82 -6.29 -42.11
N HIS A 45 -7.56 -6.77 -41.11
CA HIS A 45 -8.72 -7.65 -41.28
C HIS A 45 -9.92 -7.32 -40.36
N ALA A 46 -11.08 -7.89 -40.72
CA ALA A 46 -12.42 -7.68 -40.16
C ALA A 46 -12.50 -7.77 -38.63
N PRO A 47 -13.50 -7.12 -37.98
CA PRO A 47 -13.66 -7.10 -36.54
C PRO A 47 -13.60 -8.50 -35.94
N GLN A 48 -12.77 -8.64 -34.91
CA GLN A 48 -12.61 -9.89 -34.19
C GLN A 48 -13.88 -10.19 -33.41
N LYS A 49 -14.17 -11.49 -33.21
CA LYS A 49 -15.22 -11.89 -32.26
C LYS A 49 -14.83 -11.38 -30.87
N PRO A 50 -15.82 -11.03 -30.02
CA PRO A 50 -15.53 -10.63 -28.65
C PRO A 50 -14.73 -11.74 -27.96
N ALA A 51 -13.55 -11.36 -27.49
CA ALA A 51 -12.65 -12.20 -26.72
C ALA A 51 -12.06 -11.35 -25.59
N SER A 52 -11.63 -12.01 -24.53
CA SER A 52 -10.96 -11.39 -23.38
C SER A 52 -9.75 -12.23 -22.98
N SER A 53 -8.88 -11.75 -22.09
CA SER A 53 -7.75 -12.57 -21.60
C SER A 53 -8.26 -13.91 -21.05
N ALA A 54 -7.67 -15.01 -21.54
CA ALA A 54 -7.96 -16.35 -21.05
C ALA A 54 -7.49 -16.55 -19.60
N LEU A 55 -6.63 -15.67 -19.10
CA LEU A 55 -6.02 -15.78 -17.78
C LEU A 55 -6.86 -15.11 -16.69
N LEU A 56 -7.87 -14.33 -17.06
CA LEU A 56 -8.71 -13.60 -16.11
C LEU A 56 -9.43 -14.54 -15.12
N SER A 57 -9.90 -15.70 -15.59
CA SER A 57 -10.55 -16.71 -14.75
C SER A 57 -9.60 -17.39 -13.78
N LEU A 58 -8.29 -17.40 -14.06
CA LEU A 58 -7.28 -17.96 -13.17
C LEU A 58 -7.07 -17.09 -11.92
N LEU A 59 -7.46 -15.82 -11.99
CA LEU A 59 -7.47 -14.93 -10.84
C LEU A 59 -8.73 -15.11 -9.96
N ASP A 60 -9.77 -15.78 -10.44
CA ASP A 60 -11.01 -16.02 -9.67
C ASP A 60 -10.89 -17.26 -8.75
N ASP A 61 -9.77 -17.37 -8.03
CA ASP A 61 -9.44 -18.49 -7.14
C ASP A 61 -10.07 -18.36 -5.73
N SER A 62 -10.69 -17.21 -5.44
CA SER A 62 -11.21 -16.85 -4.12
C SER A 62 -12.49 -16.02 -4.24
N PRO A 63 -13.52 -16.22 -3.40
CA PRO A 63 -14.71 -15.40 -3.42
C PRO A 63 -14.38 -13.93 -3.11
N SER A 64 -15.14 -13.02 -3.71
CA SER A 64 -15.04 -11.59 -3.43
C SER A 64 -15.18 -11.32 -1.91
N PRO A 65 -14.26 -10.54 -1.30
CA PRO A 65 -14.39 -10.08 0.08
C PRO A 65 -15.42 -8.94 0.21
N TYR A 66 -15.99 -8.48 -0.91
CA TYR A 66 -17.07 -7.50 -0.97
C TYR A 66 -18.44 -8.18 -1.14
N PRO A 67 -19.50 -7.69 -0.46
CA PRO A 67 -19.51 -6.53 0.44
C PRO A 67 -18.68 -6.70 1.73
N PHE A 68 -17.83 -5.73 2.02
CA PHE A 68 -17.02 -5.68 3.23
C PHE A 68 -17.80 -4.97 4.34
N SER A 69 -17.74 -5.48 5.56
CA SER A 69 -18.50 -4.93 6.68
C SER A 69 -17.58 -4.33 7.74
N MET A 70 -17.85 -3.09 8.15
CA MET A 70 -17.14 -2.40 9.23
C MET A 70 -18.08 -2.04 10.38
N GLY A 71 -17.51 -1.95 11.58
CA GLY A 71 -18.22 -1.51 12.78
C GLY A 71 -18.67 -2.65 13.71
N ASN A 72 -19.15 -2.27 14.89
CA ASN A 72 -19.66 -3.20 15.90
C ASN A 72 -21.09 -3.65 15.57
N SER A 73 -21.61 -4.65 16.27
CA SER A 73 -22.94 -5.25 16.03
C SER A 73 -24.13 -4.27 16.00
N ALA A 74 -23.97 -3.04 16.51
CA ALA A 74 -25.01 -2.01 16.57
C ALA A 74 -24.96 -0.98 15.41
N GLU A 75 -23.81 -0.77 14.76
CA GLU A 75 -23.60 0.21 13.68
C GLU A 75 -22.72 -0.42 12.60
N LYS A 76 -23.34 -1.27 11.77
CA LYS A 76 -22.66 -2.00 10.71
C LYS A 76 -22.76 -1.22 9.40
N THR A 77 -21.62 -0.74 8.89
CA THR A 77 -21.53 -0.13 7.56
C THR A 77 -21.06 -1.18 6.57
N THR A 78 -21.85 -1.40 5.52
CA THR A 78 -21.50 -2.31 4.43
C THR A 78 -20.92 -1.50 3.28
N ILE A 79 -19.75 -1.89 2.81
CA ILE A 79 -19.02 -1.27 1.71
C ILE A 79 -18.98 -2.24 0.53
N GLU A 80 -19.54 -1.81 -0.58
CA GLU A 80 -19.34 -2.44 -1.88
C GLU A 80 -18.09 -1.86 -2.55
N LEU A 81 -17.44 -2.64 -3.44
CA LEU A 81 -16.31 -2.15 -4.22
C LEU A 81 -16.82 -1.28 -5.39
N GLU A 82 -17.06 -0.03 -5.08
CA GLU A 82 -17.60 1.00 -5.96
C GLU A 82 -16.81 2.31 -5.84
N GLU A 83 -17.09 3.27 -6.72
CA GLU A 83 -16.42 4.59 -6.74
C GLU A 83 -16.43 5.30 -5.38
N LYS A 84 -17.47 5.05 -4.58
CA LYS A 84 -17.68 5.67 -3.27
C LYS A 84 -17.04 4.94 -2.09
N ALA A 85 -16.49 3.75 -2.29
CA ALA A 85 -15.93 2.91 -1.23
C ALA A 85 -14.88 3.65 -0.36
N PRO A 86 -13.95 4.45 -0.92
CA PRO A 86 -12.98 5.19 -0.12
C PRO A 86 -13.61 6.21 0.83
N PHE A 87 -14.70 6.86 0.45
CA PHE A 87 -15.33 7.86 1.31
C PHE A 87 -15.95 7.22 2.55
N TYR A 88 -16.55 6.03 2.41
CA TYR A 88 -17.04 5.26 3.54
C TYR A 88 -15.92 4.81 4.49
N LEU A 89 -14.78 4.37 3.93
CA LEU A 89 -13.60 4.04 4.73
C LEU A 89 -13.08 5.25 5.49
N VAL A 90 -12.92 6.40 4.83
CA VAL A 90 -12.43 7.63 5.45
C VAL A 90 -13.42 8.16 6.50
N ASP A 91 -14.73 8.17 6.24
CA ASP A 91 -15.75 8.63 7.19
C ASP A 91 -15.78 7.78 8.46
N PHE A 92 -15.72 6.45 8.28
CA PHE A 92 -15.61 5.52 9.39
C PHE A 92 -14.32 5.73 10.19
N LEU A 93 -13.18 5.87 9.50
CA LEU A 93 -11.90 6.13 10.15
C LEU A 93 -11.91 7.43 10.94
N LEU A 94 -12.43 8.54 10.41
CA LEU A 94 -12.55 9.80 11.15
C LEU A 94 -13.35 9.64 12.44
N THR A 95 -14.44 8.87 12.39
CA THR A 95 -15.33 8.65 13.54
C THR A 95 -14.70 7.75 14.60
N GLN A 96 -13.92 6.73 14.18
CA GLN A 96 -13.25 5.82 15.09
C GLN A 96 -11.88 6.33 15.56
N HIS A 97 -11.25 7.23 14.79
CA HIS A 97 -9.90 7.70 15.02
C HIS A 97 -9.79 8.31 16.41
N GLN A 98 -8.98 7.66 17.26
CA GLN A 98 -8.67 8.12 18.61
C GLN A 98 -9.92 8.39 19.47
N LYS A 99 -11.07 7.73 19.17
CA LYS A 99 -12.35 7.97 19.85
C LYS A 99 -12.24 7.86 21.36
N GLU A 100 -11.58 6.81 21.86
CA GLU A 100 -11.36 6.60 23.30
C GLU A 100 -10.39 7.62 23.89
N ASN A 101 -9.30 7.94 23.20
CA ASN A 101 -8.33 8.95 23.66
C ASN A 101 -8.96 10.35 23.73
N ARG A 102 -9.77 10.73 22.75
CA ARG A 102 -10.52 11.98 22.76
C ARG A 102 -11.63 11.98 23.81
N LYS A 103 -12.30 10.85 24.06
CA LYS A 103 -13.26 10.71 25.15
C LYS A 103 -12.59 10.94 26.50
N SER A 104 -11.45 10.29 26.75
CA SER A 104 -10.63 10.46 27.95
C SER A 104 -10.19 11.92 28.11
N PHE A 105 -9.66 12.54 27.05
CA PHE A 105 -9.21 13.92 27.07
C PHE A 105 -10.34 14.90 27.40
N LYS A 106 -11.54 14.70 26.87
CA LYS A 106 -12.72 15.52 27.23
C LYS A 106 -13.06 15.44 28.73
N ILE A 107 -12.93 14.25 29.33
CA ILE A 107 -13.14 14.07 30.78
C ILE A 107 -12.04 14.78 31.57
N GLN A 108 -10.79 14.72 31.12
CA GLN A 108 -9.68 15.44 31.74
C GLN A 108 -9.89 16.95 31.68
N LEU A 109 -10.28 17.50 30.52
CA LEU A 109 -10.62 18.92 30.38
C LEU A 109 -11.73 19.35 31.35
N ALA A 110 -12.82 18.58 31.44
CA ALA A 110 -13.92 18.87 32.36
C ALA A 110 -13.47 18.84 33.84
N THR A 111 -12.61 17.88 34.18
CA THR A 111 -12.02 17.76 35.53
C THR A 111 -11.14 18.97 35.87
N LEU A 112 -10.26 19.38 34.94
CA LEU A 112 -9.39 20.54 35.13
C LEU A 112 -10.21 21.82 35.29
N ILE A 113 -11.22 22.05 34.44
CA ILE A 113 -12.12 23.20 34.56
C ILE A 113 -12.76 23.24 35.96
N LYS A 114 -13.25 22.09 36.46
CA LYS A 114 -13.83 22.00 37.80
C LYS A 114 -12.79 22.26 38.91
N GLY A 115 -11.56 21.77 38.74
CA GLY A 115 -10.45 22.00 39.67
C GLY A 115 -10.05 23.46 39.77
N LEU A 116 -9.86 24.15 38.63
CA LEU A 116 -9.53 25.57 38.59
C LEU A 116 -10.63 26.45 39.17
N ASN A 117 -11.91 26.15 38.88
CA ASN A 117 -13.03 26.87 39.48
C ASN A 117 -13.03 26.73 41.02
N ARG A 118 -12.68 25.55 41.55
CA ARG A 118 -12.52 25.37 43.00
C ARG A 118 -11.38 26.23 43.54
N LEU A 119 -10.22 26.26 42.88
CA LEU A 119 -9.11 27.14 43.28
C LEU A 119 -9.50 28.62 43.31
N MET A 120 -10.29 29.08 42.33
CA MET A 120 -10.82 30.45 42.32
C MET A 120 -11.81 30.72 43.47
N HIS A 121 -12.58 29.72 43.91
CA HIS A 121 -13.59 29.85 44.96
C HIS A 121 -13.10 29.50 46.37
N ILE A 122 -11.90 28.92 46.53
CA ILE A 122 -11.32 28.60 47.84
C ILE A 122 -10.98 29.87 48.64
N ASP A 123 -10.77 31.01 47.98
CA ASP A 123 -10.58 32.31 48.64
C ASP A 123 -11.89 32.99 49.09
N ASP A 124 -13.05 32.59 48.55
CA ASP A 124 -14.35 33.22 48.83
C ASP A 124 -15.21 32.45 49.86
N LYS A 125 -14.81 31.23 50.23
CA LYS A 125 -15.59 30.37 51.15
C LYS A 125 -14.90 30.16 52.49
N ASN A 126 -14.86 31.22 53.28
CA ASN A 126 -14.88 31.10 54.75
C ASN A 126 -16.26 31.40 55.37
N SER A 127 -17.33 31.47 54.56
CA SER A 127 -18.69 31.63 55.08
C SER A 127 -19.75 31.09 54.11
N ASP A 128 -19.84 29.77 53.96
CA ASP A 128 -21.11 29.05 53.73
C ASP A 128 -20.82 27.61 53.28
N ILE A 129 -20.48 26.77 54.25
CA ILE A 129 -20.51 25.32 54.15
C ILE A 129 -21.81 24.85 54.81
N GLU A 130 -22.98 25.13 54.21
CA GLU A 130 -24.22 24.49 54.67
C GLU A 130 -25.33 24.33 53.61
N THR A 131 -25.17 24.78 52.35
CA THR A 131 -26.31 24.90 51.41
C THR A 131 -26.14 24.27 50.02
N LEU A 132 -25.29 23.26 49.83
CA LEU A 132 -25.19 22.56 48.53
C LEU A 132 -25.38 21.05 48.64
N LYS A 133 -26.55 20.66 49.17
CA LYS A 133 -27.05 19.28 49.19
C LYS A 133 -28.23 19.02 48.24
N GLY A 134 -28.51 19.93 47.31
CA GLY A 134 -29.58 19.79 46.33
C GLY A 134 -29.07 20.06 44.92
N ASP A 135 -29.41 19.15 44.02
CA ASP A 135 -29.28 19.23 42.56
C ASP A 135 -27.88 19.01 41.97
N TYR A 136 -27.62 17.79 41.47
CA TYR A 136 -27.69 17.50 40.03
C TYR A 136 -27.46 16.00 39.80
N ASP A 137 -28.48 15.36 39.24
CA ASP A 137 -28.50 13.97 38.76
C ASP A 137 -28.13 13.98 37.27
N PHE A 138 -26.92 13.50 36.93
CA PHE A 138 -26.69 12.85 35.63
C PHE A 138 -25.46 11.93 35.68
N ALA A 139 -25.76 10.63 35.54
CA ALA A 139 -24.89 9.51 35.16
C ALA A 139 -23.78 9.09 36.14
N ASN A 140 -24.17 8.20 37.04
CA ASN A 140 -23.33 7.17 37.65
C ASN A 140 -22.71 6.25 36.58
N GLU A 141 -21.38 6.15 36.53
CA GLU A 141 -20.65 4.88 36.52
C GLU A 141 -19.14 5.12 36.79
N LEU A 142 -18.71 4.68 37.98
CA LEU A 142 -17.36 4.26 38.43
C LEU A 142 -16.17 5.22 38.16
N ILE A 143 -15.36 5.67 39.15
CA ILE A 143 -14.66 4.92 40.20
C ILE A 143 -14.35 5.86 41.41
N ALA A 144 -14.57 5.33 42.61
CA ALA A 144 -14.02 5.70 43.94
C ALA A 144 -13.59 7.17 44.19
N PHE A 145 -14.57 8.03 44.48
CA PHE A 145 -14.36 9.38 45.01
C PHE A 145 -13.95 9.44 46.50
N ASP A 146 -14.08 8.34 47.24
CA ASP A 146 -13.92 8.32 48.71
C ASP A 146 -12.46 8.22 49.20
N LYS A 147 -11.46 8.24 48.31
CA LYS A 147 -10.03 8.15 48.69
C LYS A 147 -9.17 9.36 48.32
N MET A 148 -9.76 10.44 47.80
CA MET A 148 -9.05 11.67 47.44
C MET A 148 -9.43 12.88 48.31
N VAL A 149 -9.90 12.64 49.55
CA VAL A 149 -10.24 13.71 50.51
C VAL A 149 -9.07 14.05 51.46
N ASP A 150 -8.00 13.26 51.49
CA ASP A 150 -6.89 13.42 52.45
C ASP A 150 -5.60 14.05 51.89
N MET A 151 -5.64 14.70 50.72
CA MET A 151 -4.46 15.41 50.16
C MET A 151 -4.73 16.90 49.94
N VAL A 152 -5.21 17.60 50.98
CA VAL A 152 -5.18 19.06 51.03
C VAL A 152 -3.93 19.49 51.80
N PRO A 153 -2.96 20.19 51.17
CA PRO A 153 -1.90 20.84 51.91
C PRO A 153 -2.50 21.86 52.88
N GLN A 154 -2.23 21.68 54.17
CA GLN A 154 -2.38 22.75 55.16
C GLN A 154 -1.30 23.78 54.87
N ASP A 155 -1.64 24.82 54.10
CA ASP A 155 -1.10 26.19 54.18
C ASP A 155 -1.53 26.96 52.92
N ALA A 156 -2.69 27.64 52.99
CA ALA A 156 -3.10 28.59 51.96
C ALA A 156 -3.91 29.72 52.62
N SER A 157 -3.19 30.68 53.19
CA SER A 157 -3.75 31.95 53.67
C SER A 157 -3.11 33.14 52.94
N GLU A 158 -2.84 33.01 51.65
CA GLU A 158 -2.44 34.13 50.79
C GLU A 158 -3.52 34.35 49.73
N LYS A 159 -4.11 35.55 49.74
CA LYS A 159 -5.02 36.00 48.68
C LYS A 159 -4.38 35.78 47.32
N LEU A 160 -5.11 35.17 46.39
CA LEU A 160 -4.68 35.05 44.98
C LEU A 160 -4.21 36.42 44.46
N SER A 161 -3.00 36.47 43.91
CA SER A 161 -2.50 37.68 43.25
C SER A 161 -3.35 38.01 42.03
N ASP A 162 -3.48 39.31 41.69
CA ASP A 162 -4.24 39.74 40.51
C ASP A 162 -3.74 39.06 39.21
N SER A 163 -2.43 38.83 39.13
CA SER A 163 -1.81 38.11 38.01
C SER A 163 -2.25 36.65 37.94
N ARG A 164 -2.31 35.95 39.08
CA ARG A 164 -2.77 34.55 39.15
C ARG A 164 -4.27 34.45 38.84
N LEU A 165 -5.09 35.36 39.34
CA LEU A 165 -6.54 35.37 39.09
C LEU A 165 -6.86 35.61 37.60
N SER A 166 -6.16 36.54 36.95
CA SER A 166 -6.28 36.76 35.50
C SER A 166 -5.90 35.50 34.73
N ARG A 167 -4.76 34.88 35.07
CA ARG A 167 -4.27 33.66 34.42
C ARG A 167 -5.25 32.50 34.54
N LEU A 168 -5.81 32.24 35.73
CA LEU A 168 -6.78 31.18 35.94
C LEU A 168 -8.06 31.40 35.12
N THR A 169 -8.55 32.64 35.06
CA THR A 169 -9.75 33.00 34.30
C THR A 169 -9.54 32.76 32.79
N ASP A 170 -8.40 33.22 32.25
CA ASP A 170 -8.04 33.03 30.84
C ASP A 170 -7.92 31.55 30.47
N ILE A 171 -7.29 30.76 31.34
CA ILE A 171 -7.14 29.31 31.15
C ILE A 171 -8.50 28.63 31.12
N ILE A 172 -9.40 28.93 32.06
CA ILE A 172 -10.73 28.33 32.11
C ILE A 172 -11.50 28.61 30.82
N ASP A 173 -11.47 29.85 30.32
CA ASP A 173 -12.12 30.22 29.05
C ASP A 173 -11.56 29.41 27.86
N ILE A 174 -10.23 29.27 27.77
CA ILE A 174 -9.59 28.47 26.72
C ILE A 174 -9.99 26.99 26.82
N LEU A 175 -9.95 26.40 28.02
CA LEU A 175 -10.34 25.00 28.22
C LEU A 175 -11.82 24.76 27.89
N GLN A 176 -12.72 25.68 28.24
CA GLN A 176 -14.14 25.61 27.91
C GLN A 176 -14.38 25.68 26.40
N LYS A 177 -13.73 26.62 25.70
CA LYS A 177 -13.78 26.71 24.23
C LYS A 177 -13.26 25.44 23.57
N GLY A 178 -12.15 24.89 24.08
CA GLY A 178 -11.58 23.62 23.62
C GLY A 178 -12.54 22.45 23.79
N LEU A 179 -13.17 22.31 24.96
CA LEU A 179 -14.14 21.25 25.23
C LEU A 179 -15.36 21.32 24.29
N VAL A 180 -15.87 22.52 24.00
CA VAL A 180 -16.95 22.72 23.02
C VAL A 180 -16.51 22.31 21.62
N HIS A 181 -15.31 22.70 21.20
CA HIS A 181 -14.77 22.35 19.88
C HIS A 181 -14.62 20.82 19.70
N PHE A 182 -14.01 20.14 20.68
CA PHE A 182 -13.83 18.67 20.68
C PHE A 182 -15.14 17.88 20.71
N ASN A 183 -16.25 18.49 21.15
CA ASN A 183 -17.58 17.86 21.08
C ASN A 183 -18.28 18.04 19.74
N LYS A 184 -17.91 19.04 18.95
CA LYS A 184 -18.57 19.36 17.68
C LYS A 184 -17.85 18.78 16.46
N GLN A 185 -16.52 18.73 16.50
CA GLN A 185 -15.70 18.46 15.32
C GLN A 185 -14.77 17.27 15.57
N GLU A 186 -14.84 16.27 14.69
CA GLU A 186 -14.02 15.05 14.74
C GLU A 186 -12.86 15.05 13.74
N GLY A 187 -12.90 15.91 12.73
CA GLY A 187 -11.81 16.08 11.77
C GLY A 187 -12.07 17.23 10.80
N VAL A 188 -11.18 17.37 9.83
CA VAL A 188 -11.30 18.30 8.70
C VAL A 188 -11.15 17.51 7.41
N ILE A 189 -12.07 17.74 6.47
CA ILE A 189 -12.06 17.12 5.15
C ILE A 189 -11.99 18.22 4.10
N GLY A 190 -10.82 18.35 3.47
CA GLY A 190 -10.65 19.11 2.24
C GLY A 190 -11.10 18.27 1.04
N ILE A 191 -11.84 18.88 0.12
CA ILE A 191 -12.29 18.23 -1.11
C ILE A 191 -11.98 19.09 -2.32
N GLU A 192 -11.46 18.47 -3.38
CA GLU A 192 -11.46 19.11 -4.68
C GLU A 192 -12.88 19.22 -5.25
N LYS A 193 -13.04 20.13 -6.21
CA LYS A 193 -14.34 20.53 -6.76
C LYS A 193 -15.13 19.36 -7.37
N GLU A 194 -14.46 18.43 -8.04
CA GLU A 194 -15.12 17.34 -8.77
C GLU A 194 -15.76 16.31 -7.82
N LEU A 195 -15.11 16.04 -6.68
CA LEU A 195 -15.55 15.05 -5.70
C LEU A 195 -16.73 15.50 -4.83
N LYS A 196 -17.02 16.81 -4.79
CA LYS A 196 -18.08 17.37 -3.95
C LYS A 196 -19.45 16.75 -4.22
N THR A 197 -19.81 16.63 -5.50
CA THR A 197 -21.14 16.12 -5.89
C THR A 197 -21.36 14.67 -5.48
N LEU A 198 -20.29 13.88 -5.41
CA LEU A 198 -20.33 12.47 -5.00
C LEU A 198 -20.49 12.36 -3.48
N ILE A 199 -19.77 13.18 -2.72
CA ILE A 199 -19.82 13.19 -1.25
C ILE A 199 -21.16 13.70 -0.73
N GLU A 200 -21.72 14.77 -1.31
CA GLU A 200 -22.99 15.36 -0.87
C GLU A 200 -24.17 14.40 -1.02
N LYS A 201 -24.16 13.55 -2.04
CA LYS A 201 -25.21 12.54 -2.28
C LYS A 201 -25.26 11.46 -1.20
N GLU A 202 -24.11 11.11 -0.62
CA GLU A 202 -23.97 9.99 0.30
C GLU A 202 -24.15 10.41 1.78
N PHE A 203 -24.36 11.72 2.06
CA PHE A 203 -24.53 12.26 3.42
C PHE A 203 -23.39 11.90 4.41
N LEU A 204 -22.15 11.79 3.92
CA LEU A 204 -20.97 11.43 4.71
C LEU A 204 -20.38 12.65 5.46
N PHE A 205 -19.45 12.39 6.38
CA PHE A 205 -18.64 13.41 7.08
C PHE A 205 -19.41 14.37 7.98
N LYS A 206 -20.54 13.93 8.56
CA LYS A 206 -21.45 14.77 9.36
C LYS A 206 -20.81 15.47 10.56
N LYS A 207 -19.73 14.90 11.10
CA LYS A 207 -18.99 15.45 12.24
C LYS A 207 -17.63 16.04 11.85
N ALA A 208 -17.31 16.11 10.57
CA ALA A 208 -16.11 16.76 10.07
C ALA A 208 -16.45 18.13 9.50
N LEU A 209 -15.47 19.04 9.56
CA LEU A 209 -15.55 20.30 8.82
C LEU A 209 -15.22 20.01 7.35
N LEU A 210 -16.23 20.06 6.49
CA LEU A 210 -16.06 19.94 5.04
C LEU A 210 -15.62 21.28 4.45
N VAL A 211 -14.52 21.28 3.71
CA VAL A 211 -13.92 22.46 3.08
C VAL A 211 -13.71 22.19 1.60
N GLU A 212 -14.51 22.86 0.77
CA GLU A 212 -14.34 22.84 -0.68
C GLU A 212 -13.16 23.72 -1.10
N ALA A 213 -12.30 23.19 -1.96
CA ALA A 213 -11.22 23.93 -2.58
C ALA A 213 -11.78 25.01 -3.51
N LYS A 214 -11.45 26.28 -3.21
CA LYS A 214 -11.78 27.42 -4.08
C LYS A 214 -10.65 27.75 -5.05
N ASN A 215 -9.42 27.49 -4.61
CA ASN A 215 -8.17 27.68 -5.34
C ASN A 215 -7.39 26.36 -5.28
N ASP A 216 -6.05 26.42 -5.26
CA ASP A 216 -5.20 25.27 -4.97
C ASP A 216 -5.57 24.62 -3.62
N ALA A 217 -5.98 23.35 -3.67
CA ALA A 217 -6.47 22.61 -2.53
C ALA A 217 -5.36 22.28 -1.53
N PHE A 218 -4.11 22.09 -2.01
CA PHE A 218 -2.95 21.80 -1.17
C PHE A 218 -2.55 23.03 -0.34
N ASP A 219 -2.52 24.21 -0.96
CA ASP A 219 -2.25 25.45 -0.23
C ASP A 219 -3.38 25.80 0.76
N GLN A 220 -4.63 25.61 0.33
CA GLN A 220 -5.79 25.91 1.17
C GLN A 220 -5.83 25.00 2.41
N ILE A 221 -5.60 23.68 2.25
CA ILE A 221 -5.58 22.75 3.39
C ILE A 221 -4.40 23.02 4.32
N GLN A 222 -3.26 23.43 3.77
CA GLN A 222 -2.08 23.81 4.55
C GLN A 222 -2.34 25.03 5.45
N ASN A 223 -3.01 26.04 4.92
CA ASN A 223 -3.38 27.23 5.68
C ASN A 223 -4.37 26.90 6.78
N LEU A 224 -5.37 26.06 6.48
CA LEU A 224 -6.33 25.58 7.47
C LEU A 224 -5.65 24.78 8.59
N PHE A 225 -4.65 23.95 8.27
CA PHE A 225 -3.85 23.28 9.29
C PHE A 225 -3.16 24.29 10.22
N ASN A 226 -2.55 25.34 9.68
CA ASN A 226 -1.86 26.35 10.49
C ASN A 226 -2.81 27.04 11.47
N GLU A 227 -4.03 27.36 11.03
CA GLU A 227 -5.06 27.97 11.88
C GLU A 227 -5.52 27.01 13.00
N GLN A 228 -5.82 25.76 12.64
CA GLN A 228 -6.30 24.75 13.58
C GLN A 228 -5.23 24.38 14.61
N VAL A 229 -3.98 24.20 14.19
CA VAL A 229 -2.89 23.81 15.08
C VAL A 229 -2.53 24.93 16.06
N GLN A 230 -2.70 26.20 15.69
CA GLN A 230 -2.49 27.33 16.60
C GLN A 230 -3.52 27.33 17.73
N SER A 231 -4.80 27.12 17.40
CA SER A 231 -5.88 26.98 18.38
C SER A 231 -5.64 25.79 19.31
N PHE A 232 -5.26 24.64 18.73
CA PHE A 232 -4.95 23.43 19.49
C PHE A 232 -3.74 23.59 20.42
N THR A 233 -2.67 24.25 19.95
CA THR A 233 -1.49 24.55 20.76
C THR A 233 -1.85 25.42 21.97
N SER A 234 -2.72 26.41 21.76
CA SER A 234 -3.20 27.29 22.83
C SER A 234 -4.00 26.49 23.88
N LEU A 235 -4.83 25.55 23.45
CA LEU A 235 -5.54 24.63 24.33
C LEU A 235 -4.58 23.74 25.13
N MET A 236 -3.58 23.16 24.49
CA MET A 236 -2.60 22.28 25.18
C MET A 236 -1.71 23.04 26.15
N LYS A 237 -1.33 24.28 25.82
CA LYS A 237 -0.67 25.20 26.75
C LYS A 237 -1.55 25.45 27.98
N ALA A 238 -2.82 25.80 27.79
CA ALA A 238 -3.77 26.01 28.88
C ALA A 238 -3.96 24.73 29.72
N TYR A 239 -4.03 23.56 29.08
CA TYR A 239 -4.13 22.26 29.71
C TYR A 239 -2.94 21.99 30.67
N ARG A 240 -1.70 22.16 30.19
CA ARG A 240 -0.51 21.94 31.03
C ARG A 240 -0.38 22.96 32.16
N ILE A 241 -0.70 24.23 31.90
CA ILE A 241 -0.70 25.25 32.97
C ILE A 241 -1.76 24.92 34.02
N ALA A 242 -2.95 24.47 33.60
CA ALA A 242 -4.00 24.07 34.53
C ALA A 242 -3.57 22.92 35.46
N GLN A 243 -2.86 21.93 34.94
CA GLN A 243 -2.28 20.85 35.76
C GLN A 243 -1.32 21.41 36.81
N LEU A 244 -0.35 22.22 36.39
CA LEU A 244 0.63 22.84 37.29
C LEU A 244 -0.01 23.75 38.34
N GLU A 245 -1.07 24.48 38.00
CA GLU A 245 -1.80 25.34 38.95
C GLU A 245 -2.58 24.53 39.99
N ILE A 246 -3.19 23.40 39.59
CA ILE A 246 -3.91 22.50 40.50
C ILE A 246 -2.96 21.77 41.45
N GLU A 247 -1.77 21.39 40.96
CA GLU A 247 -0.73 20.73 41.74
C GLU A 247 0.07 21.71 42.62
N GLY A 248 -0.11 23.03 42.41
CA GLY A 248 0.63 24.07 43.13
C GLY A 248 2.09 24.20 42.68
N GLU A 249 2.45 23.62 41.54
CA GLU A 249 3.81 23.58 41.00
C GLU A 249 4.11 24.72 40.02
N TYR A 250 3.13 25.57 39.72
CA TYR A 250 3.31 26.65 38.76
C TYR A 250 4.24 27.76 39.27
N ASN A 251 5.45 27.84 38.70
CA ASN A 251 6.41 28.91 38.95
C ASN A 251 6.46 29.92 37.79
N GLU A 252 6.03 31.16 38.04
CA GLU A 252 5.98 32.23 37.04
C GLU A 252 7.34 32.55 36.40
N ALA A 253 8.43 32.53 37.17
CA ALA A 253 9.77 32.88 36.67
C ALA A 253 10.33 31.84 35.66
N ILE A 254 9.85 30.61 35.73
CA ILE A 254 10.30 29.50 34.87
C ILE A 254 9.29 29.24 33.76
N HIS A 255 8.01 29.15 34.11
CA HIS A 255 6.97 28.67 33.21
C HIS A 255 6.49 29.75 32.23
N ASN A 256 6.53 31.04 32.57
CA ASN A 256 6.10 32.10 31.65
C ASN A 256 6.93 32.07 30.36
N ASP A 257 8.26 32.10 30.47
CA ASP A 257 9.16 32.07 29.32
C ASP A 257 9.03 30.78 28.49
N TYR A 258 8.93 29.62 29.18
CA TYR A 258 8.71 28.34 28.52
C TYR A 258 7.43 28.33 27.67
N PHE A 259 6.32 28.82 28.24
CA PHE A 259 5.03 28.81 27.58
C PHE A 259 4.86 29.94 26.56
N GLU A 260 5.60 31.04 26.66
CA GLU A 260 5.64 32.10 25.65
C GLU A 260 6.16 31.56 24.30
N HIS A 261 7.19 30.71 24.34
CA HIS A 261 7.81 30.09 23.16
C HIS A 261 7.25 28.69 22.83
N PHE A 262 6.11 28.31 23.42
CA PHE A 262 5.52 26.99 23.22
C PHE A 262 4.81 26.88 21.88
N THR A 263 5.35 26.04 20.99
CA THR A 263 4.78 25.73 19.68
C THR A 263 4.32 24.27 19.62
N TRP A 264 3.51 23.92 18.63
CA TRP A 264 3.05 22.55 18.42
C TRP A 264 4.17 21.50 18.27
N TYR A 265 5.39 21.90 17.86
CA TYR A 265 6.57 21.02 17.84
C TYR A 265 7.02 20.53 19.23
N ARG A 266 6.51 21.13 20.32
CA ARG A 266 6.77 20.71 21.71
C ARG A 266 5.68 19.80 22.29
N LEU A 267 4.67 19.45 21.49
CA LEU A 267 3.65 18.49 21.88
C LEU A 267 4.23 17.09 21.92
N LEU A 268 3.80 16.30 22.90
CA LEU A 268 4.10 14.88 22.97
C LEU A 268 3.33 14.12 21.87
N GLN A 269 3.80 12.94 21.52
CA GLN A 269 3.15 12.12 20.48
C GLN A 269 1.69 11.81 20.81
N ASP A 270 1.38 11.51 22.08
CA ASP A 270 0.01 11.28 22.53
C ASP A 270 -0.86 12.56 22.45
N GLU A 271 -0.28 13.73 22.68
CA GLU A 271 -0.99 15.01 22.53
C GLU A 271 -1.22 15.35 21.05
N LEU A 272 -0.24 15.11 20.17
CA LEU A 272 -0.42 15.25 18.72
C LEU A 272 -1.50 14.32 18.19
N ASN A 273 -1.60 13.10 18.72
CA ASN A 273 -2.65 12.15 18.37
C ASN A 273 -4.06 12.60 18.82
N LEU A 274 -4.20 13.59 19.70
CA LEU A 274 -5.49 14.20 20.02
C LEU A 274 -5.92 15.25 19.00
N PHE A 275 -4.99 15.76 18.20
CA PHE A 275 -5.28 16.73 17.15
C PHE A 275 -6.23 16.12 16.11
N PRO A 276 -7.35 16.78 15.75
CA PRO A 276 -8.26 16.26 14.75
C PRO A 276 -7.54 16.01 13.41
N PRO A 277 -7.69 14.82 12.80
CA PRO A 277 -7.06 14.52 11.53
C PRO A 277 -7.54 15.50 10.45
N ILE A 278 -6.60 15.97 9.62
CA ILE A 278 -6.87 16.80 8.46
C ILE A 278 -6.57 15.97 7.21
N VAL A 279 -7.62 15.70 6.44
CA VAL A 279 -7.57 14.83 5.26
C VAL A 279 -7.99 15.63 4.03
N LEU A 280 -7.25 15.51 2.94
CA LEU A 280 -7.55 16.09 1.65
C LEU A 280 -7.87 14.96 0.65
N LEU A 281 -9.04 15.03 0.04
CA LEU A 281 -9.51 14.09 -0.98
C LEU A 281 -9.34 14.73 -2.36
N VAL A 282 -8.57 14.08 -3.24
CA VAL A 282 -8.27 14.55 -4.60
C VAL A 282 -8.31 13.40 -5.62
N THR A 283 -8.50 13.73 -6.89
CA THR A 283 -8.30 12.79 -7.99
C THR A 283 -6.83 12.75 -8.41
N GLN A 284 -6.43 11.66 -9.07
CA GLN A 284 -5.10 11.54 -9.67
C GLN A 284 -4.80 12.69 -10.65
N ALA A 285 -5.76 13.07 -11.49
CA ALA A 285 -5.60 14.14 -12.47
C ALA A 285 -5.30 15.49 -11.80
N TYR A 286 -6.10 15.86 -10.79
CA TYR A 286 -5.89 17.10 -10.04
C TYR A 286 -4.50 17.15 -9.39
N LEU A 287 -4.05 16.03 -8.81
CA LEU A 287 -2.73 15.95 -8.19
C LEU A 287 -1.62 16.23 -9.20
N PHE A 288 -1.68 15.64 -10.40
CA PHE A 288 -0.68 15.86 -11.44
C PHE A 288 -0.65 17.29 -11.96
N ASP A 289 -1.80 17.97 -11.99
CA ASP A 289 -1.88 19.40 -12.35
C ASP A 289 -1.25 20.33 -11.30
N HIS A 290 -1.00 19.85 -10.07
CA HIS A 290 -0.55 20.66 -8.93
C HIS A 290 0.67 20.07 -8.19
N LEU A 291 1.58 19.40 -8.92
CA LEU A 291 2.77 18.75 -8.34
C LEU A 291 3.67 19.67 -7.50
N THR A 292 3.80 20.94 -7.87
CA THR A 292 4.60 21.92 -7.11
C THR A 292 4.04 22.14 -5.71
N SER A 293 2.73 22.41 -5.62
CA SER A 293 2.04 22.63 -4.35
C SER A 293 2.00 21.35 -3.50
N LEU A 294 1.80 20.19 -4.15
CA LEU A 294 1.95 18.89 -3.50
C LEU A 294 3.33 18.73 -2.86
N SER A 295 4.41 18.96 -3.61
CA SER A 295 5.78 18.79 -3.07
C SER A 295 6.05 19.74 -1.90
N HIS A 296 5.60 20.99 -1.97
CA HIS A 296 5.69 21.92 -0.84
C HIS A 296 4.91 21.44 0.39
N LEU A 297 3.71 20.92 0.20
CA LEU A 297 2.88 20.37 1.27
C LEU A 297 3.58 19.17 1.94
N LEU A 298 4.10 18.23 1.16
CA LEU A 298 4.80 17.05 1.67
C LEU A 298 6.10 17.44 2.41
N ALA A 299 6.85 18.40 1.87
CA ALA A 299 8.06 18.92 2.51
C ALA A 299 7.80 19.71 3.80
N SER A 300 6.56 20.20 4.00
CA SER A 300 6.19 20.99 5.19
C SER A 300 6.18 20.18 6.49
N ASN A 301 6.23 18.85 6.39
CA ASN A 301 6.19 17.92 7.52
C ASN A 301 4.96 18.06 8.43
N LYS A 302 3.85 18.56 7.89
CA LYS A 302 2.57 18.67 8.59
C LYS A 302 1.82 17.34 8.47
N PRO A 303 1.15 16.84 9.53
CA PRO A 303 0.40 15.58 9.53
C PRO A 303 -0.92 15.67 8.73
N ILE A 304 -0.86 16.19 7.50
CA ILE A 304 -1.97 16.26 6.56
C ILE A 304 -1.98 14.97 5.74
N LYS A 305 -3.15 14.35 5.59
CA LYS A 305 -3.32 13.08 4.88
C LYS A 305 -3.99 13.35 3.54
N ILE A 306 -3.37 12.92 2.45
CA ILE A 306 -3.91 13.08 1.10
C ILE A 306 -4.42 11.72 0.66
N VAL A 307 -5.70 11.59 0.36
CA VAL A 307 -6.27 10.39 -0.26
C VAL A 307 -6.51 10.70 -1.73
N VAL A 308 -5.84 9.96 -2.59
CA VAL A 308 -5.86 10.14 -4.04
C VAL A 308 -6.68 9.03 -4.66
N LEU A 309 -7.67 9.41 -5.46
CA LEU A 309 -8.53 8.47 -6.18
C LEU A 309 -8.03 8.30 -7.61
N ASN A 310 -7.62 7.09 -7.97
CA ASN A 310 -7.39 6.69 -9.35
C ASN A 310 -8.61 5.97 -9.90
N GLN A 311 -9.29 6.62 -10.83
CA GLN A 311 -10.43 6.06 -11.58
C GLN A 311 -10.02 5.59 -12.98
N GLU A 312 -8.74 5.71 -13.34
CA GLU A 312 -8.22 5.32 -14.64
C GLU A 312 -7.77 3.85 -14.60
N HIS A 313 -8.48 3.02 -15.36
CA HIS A 313 -8.17 1.60 -15.50
C HIS A 313 -7.05 1.34 -16.50
N ILE A 314 -6.89 2.19 -17.50
CA ILE A 314 -5.85 2.07 -18.52
C ILE A 314 -5.37 3.46 -18.90
N THR A 315 -4.08 3.58 -19.16
CA THR A 315 -3.52 4.82 -19.71
C THR A 315 -4.06 4.99 -21.13
N ALA A 316 -4.84 6.05 -21.36
CA ALA A 316 -5.25 6.41 -22.71
C ALA A 316 -3.99 6.82 -23.50
N PRO A 317 -3.76 6.26 -24.70
CA PRO A 317 -2.64 6.70 -25.52
C PRO A 317 -2.82 8.17 -25.88
N HIS A 318 -1.74 8.95 -25.88
CA HIS A 318 -1.80 10.29 -26.44
C HIS A 318 -2.05 10.18 -27.96
N GLU A 319 -3.16 10.74 -28.44
CA GLU A 319 -3.59 10.64 -29.85
C GLU A 319 -2.55 11.11 -30.88
N GLN A 320 -1.59 11.93 -30.46
CA GLN A 320 -0.54 12.50 -31.32
C GLN A 320 0.85 11.90 -31.06
N LEU A 321 0.98 10.98 -30.11
CA LEU A 321 2.26 10.42 -29.72
C LEU A 321 2.62 9.26 -30.65
N SER A 322 3.79 9.33 -31.29
CA SER A 322 4.31 8.21 -32.08
C SER A 322 4.57 7.01 -31.17
N TRP A 323 4.61 5.80 -31.74
CA TRP A 323 4.93 4.61 -30.95
C TRP A 323 6.39 4.65 -30.46
N GLU A 324 7.31 5.27 -31.21
CA GLU A 324 8.68 5.51 -30.77
C GLU A 324 8.69 6.40 -29.52
N ASP A 325 7.97 7.52 -29.53
CA ASP A 325 7.92 8.43 -28.38
C ASP A 325 7.22 7.78 -27.18
N ALA A 326 6.12 7.05 -27.42
CA ALA A 326 5.42 6.29 -26.37
C ALA A 326 6.33 5.24 -25.73
N SER A 327 7.23 4.64 -26.50
CA SER A 327 8.17 3.63 -26.01
C SER A 327 9.28 4.16 -25.11
N HIS A 328 9.45 5.49 -25.05
CA HIS A 328 10.48 6.16 -24.27
C HIS A 328 9.92 7.02 -23.12
N GLN A 329 8.62 6.92 -22.86
CA GLN A 329 7.97 7.62 -21.75
C GLN A 329 7.76 6.69 -20.56
N PHE A 330 8.02 7.23 -19.38
CA PHE A 330 7.73 6.56 -18.11
C PHE A 330 6.46 7.16 -17.51
N ARG A 331 5.61 6.30 -16.92
CA ARG A 331 4.47 6.79 -16.16
C ARG A 331 4.96 7.49 -14.90
N GLN A 332 4.33 8.61 -14.54
CA GLN A 332 4.59 9.24 -13.25
C GLN A 332 3.89 8.45 -12.14
N GLU A 333 4.66 8.00 -11.14
CA GLU A 333 4.14 7.13 -10.08
C GLU A 333 4.01 7.90 -8.76
N ILE A 334 2.77 8.18 -8.33
CA ILE A 334 2.47 8.99 -7.12
C ILE A 334 3.14 8.42 -5.87
N ALA A 335 3.15 7.09 -5.72
CA ALA A 335 3.80 6.45 -4.58
C ALA A 335 5.29 6.81 -4.51
N THR A 336 5.99 6.83 -5.65
CA THR A 336 7.42 7.19 -5.69
C THR A 336 7.68 8.64 -5.31
N LEU A 337 6.78 9.56 -5.69
CA LEU A 337 6.85 10.96 -5.25
C LEU A 337 6.71 11.08 -3.74
N GLY A 338 5.81 10.31 -3.13
CA GLY A 338 5.68 10.21 -1.67
C GLY A 338 6.97 9.69 -1.02
N ILE A 339 7.46 8.54 -1.47
CA ILE A 339 8.67 7.90 -0.94
C ILE A 339 9.90 8.81 -1.05
N ALA A 340 10.04 9.56 -2.14
CA ALA A 340 11.16 10.48 -2.38
C ALA A 340 11.30 11.55 -1.29
N HIS A 341 10.21 11.92 -0.60
CA HIS A 341 10.25 12.87 0.52
C HIS A 341 10.74 12.24 1.84
N ARG A 342 10.94 10.91 1.90
CA ARG A 342 11.50 10.10 3.01
C ARG A 342 10.74 10.11 4.34
N ASN A 343 9.97 11.15 4.61
CA ASN A 343 9.16 11.30 5.82
C ASN A 343 7.66 11.38 5.49
N VAL A 344 7.23 10.84 4.35
CA VAL A 344 5.82 10.78 3.96
C VAL A 344 5.37 9.34 4.05
N TYR A 345 4.35 9.08 4.86
CA TYR A 345 3.68 7.79 4.86
C TYR A 345 3.02 7.59 3.49
N THR A 346 3.39 6.53 2.77
CA THR A 346 2.88 6.27 1.43
C THR A 346 2.17 4.92 1.40
N PHE A 347 0.93 4.91 0.94
CA PHE A 347 0.13 3.71 0.82
C PHE A 347 -0.53 3.67 -0.56
N GLN A 348 -0.47 2.53 -1.23
CA GLN A 348 -1.13 2.29 -2.50
C GLN A 348 -1.87 0.96 -2.44
N SER A 349 -3.12 0.94 -2.90
CA SER A 349 -3.94 -0.27 -2.94
C SER A 349 -4.90 -0.28 -4.12
N SER A 350 -4.98 -1.40 -4.84
CA SER A 350 -6.03 -1.63 -5.84
C SER A 350 -7.39 -1.98 -5.21
N MET A 351 -7.49 -1.94 -3.88
CA MET A 351 -8.66 -2.34 -3.10
C MET A 351 -9.05 -3.82 -3.27
N LEU A 352 -8.12 -4.69 -3.69
CA LEU A 352 -8.35 -6.13 -3.77
C LEU A 352 -8.66 -6.74 -2.38
N ASP A 353 -7.95 -6.29 -1.34
CA ASP A 353 -8.19 -6.70 0.05
C ASP A 353 -8.69 -5.48 0.86
N PRO A 354 -9.97 -5.47 1.28
CA PRO A 354 -10.50 -4.39 2.10
C PRO A 354 -9.88 -4.33 3.49
N THR A 355 -9.41 -5.44 4.06
CA THR A 355 -8.76 -5.48 5.38
C THR A 355 -7.41 -4.78 5.32
N PHE A 356 -6.57 -5.13 4.35
CA PHE A 356 -5.31 -4.44 4.11
C PHE A 356 -5.52 -2.95 3.80
N THR A 357 -6.53 -2.63 2.97
CA THR A 357 -6.87 -1.25 2.64
C THR A 357 -7.27 -0.44 3.87
N TYR A 358 -8.11 -1.01 4.74
CA TYR A 358 -8.49 -0.41 6.01
C TYR A 358 -7.27 -0.18 6.92
N GLN A 359 -6.42 -1.19 7.09
CA GLN A 359 -5.23 -1.09 7.94
C GLN A 359 -4.23 -0.06 7.43
N GLY A 360 -3.99 -0.02 6.11
CA GLY A 360 -3.10 0.95 5.47
C GLY A 360 -3.57 2.39 5.68
N LEU A 361 -4.89 2.64 5.55
CA LEU A 361 -5.49 3.94 5.84
C LEU A 361 -5.47 4.29 7.33
N ASP A 362 -5.82 3.36 8.22
CA ASP A 362 -5.82 3.58 9.68
C ASP A 362 -4.42 3.93 10.20
N ASN A 363 -3.40 3.19 9.76
CA ASN A 363 -2.00 3.48 10.08
C ASN A 363 -1.57 4.85 9.53
N CYS A 364 -1.99 5.22 8.31
CA CYS A 364 -1.74 6.56 7.77
C CYS A 364 -2.32 7.64 8.67
N PHE A 365 -3.57 7.48 9.13
CA PHE A 365 -4.27 8.45 9.97
C PHE A 365 -3.61 8.57 11.35
N LYS A 366 -3.09 7.47 11.91
CA LYS A 366 -2.35 7.44 13.18
C LYS A 366 -0.92 7.98 13.09
N SER A 367 -0.34 8.02 11.89
CA SER A 367 1.01 8.54 11.70
C SER A 367 1.07 10.05 11.97
N THR A 368 2.16 10.54 12.58
CA THR A 368 2.42 11.98 12.75
C THR A 368 3.14 12.61 11.56
N ALA A 369 3.48 11.82 10.55
CA ALA A 369 4.04 12.29 9.27
C ALA A 369 2.93 12.79 8.32
N PRO A 370 3.25 13.62 7.31
CA PRO A 370 2.40 13.75 6.12
C PRO A 370 2.10 12.37 5.51
N GLY A 371 0.94 12.20 4.90
CA GLY A 371 0.55 10.93 4.31
C GLY A 371 -0.04 11.06 2.90
N ILE A 372 0.23 10.09 2.03
CA ILE A 372 -0.42 9.92 0.73
C ILE A 372 -0.96 8.49 0.64
N CYS A 373 -2.27 8.36 0.42
CA CYS A 373 -2.96 7.09 0.22
C CYS A 373 -3.57 7.08 -1.19
N HIS A 374 -3.00 6.30 -2.10
CA HIS A 374 -3.40 6.20 -3.50
C HIS A 374 -4.26 4.94 -3.72
N LEU A 375 -5.53 5.14 -4.03
CA LEU A 375 -6.50 4.04 -4.15
C LEU A 375 -7.00 3.94 -5.59
N SER A 376 -6.87 2.76 -6.19
CA SER A 376 -7.55 2.48 -7.46
C SER A 376 -8.99 2.12 -7.17
N VAL A 377 -9.91 2.90 -7.72
CA VAL A 377 -11.35 2.71 -7.55
C VAL A 377 -12.01 2.41 -8.90
N PRO A 378 -13.03 1.55 -8.92
CA PRO A 378 -13.89 1.42 -10.08
C PRO A 378 -14.57 2.74 -10.40
N LYS A 379 -14.60 3.11 -11.68
CA LYS A 379 -15.51 4.17 -12.16
C LYS A 379 -16.84 3.52 -12.53
N GLU A 380 -17.98 4.14 -12.22
CA GLU A 380 -19.32 3.58 -12.51
C GLU A 380 -19.60 3.30 -14.02
N ASN A 381 -18.67 3.63 -14.92
CA ASN A 381 -18.81 3.35 -16.34
C ASN A 381 -18.47 1.89 -16.68
N LYS A 382 -19.42 1.24 -17.37
CA LYS A 382 -19.44 -0.15 -17.84
C LYS A 382 -18.38 -0.46 -18.92
N LEU A 383 -17.11 -0.22 -18.65
CA LEU A 383 -16.02 -0.54 -19.56
C LEU A 383 -15.86 -2.05 -19.77
N SER A 384 -16.28 -2.88 -18.81
CA SER A 384 -16.34 -4.34 -18.98
C SER A 384 -17.53 -4.93 -18.22
N ASN A 385 -17.99 -6.11 -18.64
CA ASN A 385 -18.98 -6.91 -17.88
C ASN A 385 -18.34 -7.65 -16.69
N THR A 386 -17.05 -7.40 -16.42
CA THR A 386 -16.26 -8.05 -15.40
C THR A 386 -16.53 -7.44 -14.03
N SER A 387 -16.58 -8.28 -12.99
CA SER A 387 -16.68 -7.82 -11.60
C SER A 387 -15.55 -6.85 -11.24
N HIS A 388 -15.88 -5.76 -10.55
CA HIS A 388 -14.90 -4.78 -10.05
C HIS A 388 -13.80 -5.43 -9.19
N PHE A 389 -14.14 -6.48 -8.43
CA PHE A 389 -13.19 -7.22 -7.62
C PHE A 389 -12.13 -7.90 -8.50
N LEU A 390 -12.56 -8.54 -9.59
CA LEU A 390 -11.66 -9.25 -10.49
C LEU A 390 -10.77 -8.27 -11.28
N ILE A 391 -11.29 -7.09 -11.66
CA ILE A 391 -10.50 -6.00 -12.24
C ILE A 391 -9.43 -5.52 -11.25
N SER A 392 -9.78 -5.36 -9.98
CA SER A 392 -8.87 -4.91 -8.91
C SER A 392 -7.75 -5.91 -8.63
N LYS A 393 -8.09 -7.21 -8.71
CA LYS A 393 -7.13 -8.31 -8.61
C LYS A 393 -6.20 -8.36 -9.82
N ALA A 394 -6.75 -8.20 -11.02
CA ALA A 394 -5.97 -8.14 -12.24
C ALA A 394 -5.05 -6.92 -12.31
N ALA A 395 -5.45 -5.77 -11.77
CA ALA A 395 -4.61 -4.58 -11.65
C ALA A 395 -3.38 -4.82 -10.76
N ASN A 396 -3.54 -5.60 -9.69
CA ASN A 396 -2.43 -6.02 -8.82
C ASN A 396 -1.53 -7.05 -9.50
N ALA A 397 -2.12 -8.12 -10.07
CA ALA A 397 -1.40 -9.20 -10.74
C ALA A 397 -0.55 -8.68 -11.92
N SER A 398 -1.10 -7.76 -12.71
CA SER A 398 -0.43 -7.14 -13.86
C SER A 398 0.57 -6.04 -13.52
N ARG A 399 0.84 -5.79 -12.24
CA ARG A 399 1.70 -4.69 -11.78
C ARG A 399 1.27 -3.30 -12.29
N TYR A 400 0.04 -3.15 -12.80
CA TYR A 400 -0.51 -1.84 -13.19
C TYR A 400 -0.74 -0.96 -11.97
N PHE A 401 -1.28 -1.55 -10.91
CA PHE A 401 -1.55 -0.90 -9.63
C PHE A 401 -1.16 -1.83 -8.47
N PRO A 402 0.15 -2.03 -8.24
CA PRO A 402 0.63 -2.88 -7.16
C PRO A 402 0.32 -2.26 -5.80
N GLY A 403 0.18 -3.12 -4.78
CA GLY A 403 0.13 -2.72 -3.39
C GLY A 403 1.49 -2.21 -2.92
N ILE A 404 1.52 -1.03 -2.30
CA ILE A 404 2.75 -0.42 -1.79
C ILE A 404 2.47 0.11 -0.39
N LEU A 405 3.32 -0.20 0.58
CA LEU A 405 3.29 0.41 1.90
C LEU A 405 4.69 0.91 2.25
N TYR A 406 4.81 2.19 2.54
CA TYR A 406 5.99 2.82 3.09
C TYR A 406 5.61 3.62 4.33
N ASP A 407 6.06 3.15 5.49
CA ASP A 407 5.86 3.83 6.77
C ASP A 407 7.22 4.38 7.28
N PRO A 408 7.42 5.71 7.26
CA PRO A 408 8.67 6.31 7.71
C PRO A 408 8.94 6.13 9.22
N ALA A 409 7.90 5.85 10.02
CA ALA A 409 8.00 5.63 11.46
C ALA A 409 8.22 4.15 11.83
N LYS A 410 7.94 3.22 10.93
CA LYS A 410 8.15 1.77 11.13
C LYS A 410 9.65 1.46 11.22
N TYR A 411 9.97 0.38 11.94
CA TYR A 411 11.32 -0.04 12.34
C TYR A 411 12.43 0.35 11.34
N SER A 412 13.41 1.10 11.82
CA SER A 412 14.47 1.73 11.02
C SER A 412 15.61 0.80 10.61
N GLU A 413 15.58 -0.46 11.03
CA GLU A 413 16.64 -1.42 10.73
C GLU A 413 16.45 -2.01 9.32
N TRP A 414 17.46 -1.82 8.46
CA TRP A 414 17.71 -2.56 7.21
C TRP A 414 16.58 -2.68 6.17
N GLY A 415 15.57 -1.81 6.19
CA GLY A 415 14.51 -1.78 5.16
C GLY A 415 13.09 -2.05 5.65
N GLY A 416 12.87 -2.24 6.95
CA GLY A 416 11.54 -2.55 7.53
C GLY A 416 10.44 -1.47 7.37
N ARG A 417 10.74 -0.36 6.69
CA ARG A 417 9.80 0.71 6.36
C ARG A 417 8.95 0.41 5.14
N PHE A 418 9.46 -0.40 4.22
CA PHE A 418 8.83 -0.67 2.93
C PHE A 418 8.28 -2.10 2.91
N ASP A 419 7.10 -2.27 2.33
CA ASP A 419 6.38 -3.54 2.32
C ASP A 419 5.58 -3.71 1.02
N LEU A 420 5.80 -4.84 0.35
CA LEU A 420 5.15 -5.26 -0.89
C LEU A 420 4.50 -6.65 -0.75
N SER A 421 4.32 -7.17 0.47
CA SER A 421 3.81 -8.54 0.68
C SER A 421 2.41 -8.75 0.11
N GLU A 422 1.59 -7.71 0.07
CA GLU A 422 0.19 -7.73 -0.40
C GLU A 422 0.05 -7.68 -1.93
N ASN A 423 1.02 -8.26 -2.64
CA ASN A 423 0.98 -8.43 -4.08
C ASN A 423 0.96 -9.91 -4.44
N ILE A 424 0.15 -10.27 -5.45
CA ILE A 424 0.06 -11.64 -5.95
C ILE A 424 1.44 -12.07 -6.46
N GLN A 425 1.97 -13.15 -5.86
CA GLN A 425 3.31 -13.69 -6.12
C GLN A 425 4.36 -12.56 -6.18
N SER A 426 4.57 -11.86 -5.07
CA SER A 426 5.40 -10.64 -4.99
C SER A 426 6.89 -10.84 -5.28
N GLU A 427 7.40 -12.06 -5.29
CA GLU A 427 8.79 -12.35 -5.65
C GLU A 427 8.99 -12.47 -7.16
N GLU A 428 7.93 -12.81 -7.90
CA GLU A 428 7.95 -13.00 -9.35
C GLU A 428 7.84 -11.67 -10.10
N LYS A 429 8.42 -11.61 -11.30
CA LYS A 429 8.20 -10.48 -12.22
C LYS A 429 6.73 -10.36 -12.60
N TRP A 430 6.16 -11.50 -13.02
CA TRP A 430 4.74 -11.70 -13.32
C TRP A 430 4.25 -12.91 -12.53
N PRO A 431 3.05 -12.87 -11.95
CA PRO A 431 2.48 -14.06 -11.31
C PRO A 431 2.19 -15.15 -12.34
N ILE A 432 2.58 -16.38 -12.00
CA ILE A 432 2.51 -17.56 -12.87
C ILE A 432 1.33 -18.43 -12.44
N PHE A 433 0.56 -18.91 -13.41
CA PHE A 433 -0.60 -19.78 -13.23
C PHE A 433 -0.53 -20.98 -14.16
N THR A 434 -1.34 -22.01 -13.88
CA THR A 434 -1.49 -23.17 -14.76
C THR A 434 -2.76 -23.04 -15.61
N LEU A 435 -2.61 -22.94 -16.92
CA LEU A 435 -3.70 -22.97 -17.88
C LEU A 435 -3.97 -24.42 -18.34
N LYS A 436 -5.24 -24.83 -18.29
CA LYS A 436 -5.69 -26.15 -18.75
C LYS A 436 -6.75 -26.00 -19.84
N ALA A 437 -6.60 -26.72 -20.94
CA ALA A 437 -7.57 -26.77 -22.01
C ALA A 437 -7.69 -28.18 -22.61
N ASN A 438 -8.87 -28.54 -23.10
CA ASN A 438 -9.12 -29.77 -23.81
C ASN A 438 -8.79 -29.60 -25.29
N THR A 439 -8.02 -30.51 -25.87
CA THR A 439 -7.69 -30.46 -27.29
C THR A 439 -8.64 -31.33 -28.14
N SER A 440 -8.67 -31.06 -29.45
CA SER A 440 -9.44 -31.84 -30.43
C SER A 440 -9.02 -33.32 -30.52
N ASP A 441 -7.83 -33.68 -30.06
CA ASP A 441 -7.32 -35.07 -29.98
C ASP A 441 -7.57 -35.75 -28.62
N ASN A 442 -8.48 -35.23 -27.78
CA ASN A 442 -8.81 -35.74 -26.44
C ASN A 442 -7.59 -35.83 -25.49
N LYS A 443 -6.62 -34.94 -25.65
CA LYS A 443 -5.51 -34.78 -24.70
C LYS A 443 -5.68 -33.49 -23.91
N ASP A 444 -5.27 -33.51 -22.65
CA ASP A 444 -5.24 -32.31 -21.84
C ASP A 444 -4.03 -31.47 -22.27
N PHE A 445 -4.27 -30.23 -22.69
CA PHE A 445 -3.25 -29.20 -22.80
C PHE A 445 -3.07 -28.55 -21.43
N ILE A 446 -1.86 -28.62 -20.90
CA ILE A 446 -1.48 -28.00 -19.63
C ILE A 446 -0.21 -27.21 -19.88
N THR A 447 -0.20 -25.94 -19.51
CA THR A 447 0.97 -25.06 -19.62
C THR A 447 1.01 -24.07 -18.48
N GLU A 448 2.21 -23.64 -18.12
CA GLU A 448 2.39 -22.46 -17.26
C GLU A 448 2.25 -21.19 -18.10
N VAL A 449 1.63 -20.17 -17.51
CA VAL A 449 1.36 -18.88 -18.15
C VAL A 449 1.55 -17.77 -17.12
N ALA A 450 2.19 -16.68 -17.54
CA ALA A 450 2.36 -15.48 -16.73
C ALA A 450 1.25 -14.47 -17.01
N PHE A 451 0.64 -13.89 -15.97
CA PHE A 451 -0.34 -12.82 -16.13
C PHE A 451 0.38 -11.47 -16.26
N THR A 452 0.39 -10.91 -17.47
CA THR A 452 1.13 -9.68 -17.80
C THR A 452 0.23 -8.45 -17.83
N TYR A 453 0.82 -7.26 -18.04
CA TYR A 453 0.03 -6.04 -18.28
C TYR A 453 -0.79 -6.09 -19.58
N ALA A 454 -0.36 -6.85 -20.58
CA ALA A 454 -1.16 -7.09 -21.79
C ALA A 454 -2.44 -7.88 -21.49
N ASP A 455 -2.39 -8.85 -20.58
CA ASP A 455 -3.56 -9.62 -20.15
C ASP A 455 -4.58 -8.72 -19.43
N TYR A 456 -4.11 -7.80 -18.60
CA TYR A 456 -4.97 -6.80 -17.96
C TYR A 456 -5.62 -5.85 -18.97
N LYS A 457 -4.85 -5.34 -19.95
CA LYS A 457 -5.43 -4.53 -21.04
C LYS A 457 -6.51 -5.32 -21.79
N ALA A 458 -6.28 -6.60 -22.06
CA ALA A 458 -7.22 -7.49 -22.75
C ALA A 458 -8.49 -7.84 -21.94
N ILE A 459 -8.69 -7.28 -20.75
CA ILE A 459 -9.98 -7.30 -20.04
C ILE A 459 -10.95 -6.27 -20.64
N PHE A 460 -10.42 -5.17 -21.19
CA PHE A 460 -11.21 -4.07 -21.72
C PHE A 460 -11.52 -4.31 -23.22
N PRO A 461 -12.79 -4.36 -23.65
CA PRO A 461 -13.16 -4.66 -25.03
C PRO A 461 -12.55 -3.71 -26.06
N GLU A 462 -12.46 -2.42 -25.74
CA GLU A 462 -11.81 -1.42 -26.61
C GLU A 462 -10.32 -1.70 -26.86
N LYS A 463 -9.66 -2.45 -25.96
CA LYS A 463 -8.26 -2.83 -26.09
C LYS A 463 -8.06 -4.16 -26.79
N THR A 464 -9.01 -5.08 -26.72
CA THR A 464 -8.90 -6.34 -27.45
C THR A 464 -9.01 -6.14 -28.96
N GLU A 465 -9.66 -5.05 -29.40
CA GLU A 465 -9.64 -4.60 -30.80
C GLU A 465 -8.24 -4.21 -31.31
N GLU A 466 -7.26 -3.94 -30.44
CA GLU A 466 -5.87 -3.61 -30.83
C GLU A 466 -5.00 -4.87 -31.03
N LEU A 467 -5.51 -6.07 -30.72
CA LEU A 467 -4.77 -7.33 -30.85
C LEU A 467 -5.03 -7.99 -32.21
N MET A 468 -4.17 -8.93 -32.61
CA MET A 468 -4.38 -9.75 -33.81
C MET A 468 -4.50 -11.23 -33.46
N ILE A 469 -5.73 -11.79 -33.50
CA ILE A 469 -5.94 -13.23 -33.31
C ILE A 469 -5.25 -14.00 -34.43
N ILE A 470 -4.48 -15.01 -34.04
CA ILE A 470 -3.69 -15.86 -34.91
C ILE A 470 -4.45 -17.16 -35.16
N PRO A 471 -4.85 -17.46 -36.41
CA PRO A 471 -5.46 -18.75 -36.75
C PRO A 471 -4.49 -19.90 -36.48
N ALA A 472 -5.02 -21.05 -36.08
CA ALA A 472 -4.23 -22.21 -35.65
C ALA A 472 -3.29 -22.75 -36.75
N GLU A 473 -3.60 -22.54 -38.03
CA GLU A 473 -2.77 -22.97 -39.16
C GLU A 473 -1.45 -22.18 -39.28
N TYR A 474 -1.37 -21.01 -38.63
CA TYR A 474 -0.19 -20.13 -38.64
C TYR A 474 0.60 -20.17 -37.34
N ASP A 475 0.28 -21.10 -36.44
CA ASP A 475 1.03 -21.33 -35.21
C ASP A 475 2.42 -21.91 -35.56
N THR A 476 3.49 -21.20 -35.20
CA THR A 476 4.87 -21.65 -35.43
C THR A 476 5.72 -21.40 -34.19
N GLU A 477 6.92 -21.99 -34.13
CA GLU A 477 7.91 -21.74 -33.08
C GLU A 477 8.42 -20.29 -33.00
N HIS A 478 8.08 -19.45 -33.99
CA HIS A 478 8.38 -18.02 -33.94
C HIS A 478 7.38 -17.21 -33.10
N LEU A 479 6.26 -17.83 -32.70
CA LEU A 479 5.35 -17.27 -31.70
C LEU A 479 5.82 -17.71 -30.31
N ILE A 480 6.16 -16.75 -29.48
CA ILE A 480 6.58 -17.00 -28.09
C ILE A 480 5.65 -16.25 -27.13
N PRO A 481 5.38 -16.79 -25.94
CA PRO A 481 4.63 -16.07 -24.91
C PRO A 481 5.25 -14.70 -24.62
N LEU A 482 4.41 -13.70 -24.38
CA LEU A 482 4.89 -12.34 -24.11
C LEU A 482 5.87 -12.26 -22.92
N SER A 483 5.67 -13.05 -21.87
CA SER A 483 6.60 -13.12 -20.73
C SER A 483 7.98 -13.61 -21.14
N GLU A 484 8.06 -14.67 -21.96
CA GLU A 484 9.33 -15.19 -22.47
C GLU A 484 9.99 -14.17 -23.42
N TYR A 485 9.19 -13.45 -24.22
CA TYR A 485 9.68 -12.38 -25.08
C TYR A 485 10.35 -11.25 -24.27
N LEU A 486 9.77 -10.85 -23.14
CA LEU A 486 10.32 -9.79 -22.28
C LEU A 486 11.61 -10.20 -21.55
N GLU A 487 11.88 -11.50 -21.43
CA GLU A 487 13.08 -12.03 -20.77
C GLU A 487 14.19 -12.41 -21.73
N ALA A 488 13.87 -12.63 -23.00
CA ALA A 488 14.83 -13.03 -24.00
C ALA A 488 15.83 -11.90 -24.33
N ASP A 489 17.06 -12.28 -24.63
CA ASP A 489 18.06 -11.36 -25.15
C ASP A 489 17.79 -10.96 -26.61
N GLU A 490 18.39 -9.88 -27.08
CA GLU A 490 18.17 -9.36 -28.44
C GLU A 490 18.46 -10.39 -29.55
N ALA A 491 19.41 -11.30 -29.30
CA ALA A 491 19.79 -12.36 -30.24
C ALA A 491 18.66 -13.38 -30.43
N ASN A 492 17.94 -13.74 -29.37
CA ASN A 492 16.85 -14.71 -29.42
C ASN A 492 15.51 -14.11 -29.89
N LEU A 493 15.40 -12.78 -29.95
CA LEU A 493 14.20 -12.08 -30.42
C LEU A 493 14.09 -12.01 -31.96
N TYR A 494 15.14 -12.35 -32.70
CA TYR A 494 15.13 -12.22 -34.15
C TYR A 494 14.01 -13.02 -34.81
N GLY A 495 13.08 -12.32 -35.46
CA GLY A 495 11.94 -12.92 -36.16
C GLY A 495 10.85 -13.50 -35.26
N LYS A 496 10.93 -13.31 -33.94
CA LYS A 496 9.90 -13.72 -32.98
C LYS A 496 8.80 -12.67 -32.87
N ILE A 497 7.58 -13.12 -32.60
CA ILE A 497 6.42 -12.26 -32.33
C ILE A 497 5.77 -12.71 -31.02
N PRO A 498 5.56 -11.80 -30.05
CA PRO A 498 4.94 -12.15 -28.79
C PRO A 498 3.44 -12.35 -28.93
N PHE A 499 2.89 -13.27 -28.16
CA PHE A 499 1.44 -13.48 -28.05
C PHE A 499 0.97 -13.57 -26.60
N ILE A 500 -0.32 -13.31 -26.40
CA ILE A 500 -1.08 -13.66 -25.18
C ILE A 500 -2.23 -14.60 -25.51
N TRP A 501 -2.78 -15.24 -24.50
CA TRP A 501 -3.92 -16.14 -24.63
C TRP A 501 -5.24 -15.40 -24.46
N LEU A 502 -6.12 -15.49 -25.45
CA LEU A 502 -7.48 -14.99 -25.38
C LEU A 502 -8.48 -16.14 -25.34
N ILE A 503 -9.65 -15.88 -24.76
CA ILE A 503 -10.79 -16.79 -24.75
C ILE A 503 -12.02 -16.12 -25.35
N ASP A 504 -12.71 -16.84 -26.24
CA ASP A 504 -13.96 -16.38 -26.86
C ASP A 504 -15.20 -16.82 -26.06
N GLU A 505 -16.37 -16.31 -26.45
CA GLU A 505 -17.66 -16.64 -25.81
C GLU A 505 -18.01 -18.15 -25.83
N ASN A 506 -17.38 -18.93 -26.71
CA ASN A 506 -17.58 -20.37 -26.83
C ASN A 506 -16.50 -21.18 -26.07
N GLN A 507 -15.73 -20.53 -25.19
CA GLN A 507 -14.63 -21.12 -24.42
C GLN A 507 -13.50 -21.67 -25.30
N ASN A 508 -13.31 -21.15 -26.52
CA ASN A 508 -12.16 -21.52 -27.33
C ASN A 508 -10.98 -20.61 -27.01
N LEU A 509 -9.82 -21.23 -26.86
CA LEU A 509 -8.54 -20.60 -26.63
C LEU A 509 -7.91 -20.16 -27.96
N HIS A 510 -7.47 -18.92 -28.02
CA HIS A 510 -6.84 -18.30 -29.18
C HIS A 510 -5.50 -17.67 -28.79
N LYS A 511 -4.48 -17.79 -29.64
CA LYS A 511 -3.27 -16.97 -29.54
C LYS A 511 -3.55 -15.62 -30.18
N ALA A 512 -3.25 -14.53 -29.50
CA ALA A 512 -3.34 -13.19 -30.06
C ALA A 512 -1.98 -12.50 -30.03
N ALA A 513 -1.49 -12.09 -31.20
CA ALA A 513 -0.26 -11.33 -31.29
C ALA A 513 -0.44 -9.96 -30.63
N VAL A 514 0.60 -9.54 -29.94
CA VAL A 514 0.66 -8.27 -29.19
C VAL A 514 1.45 -7.25 -30.01
N PRO A 515 0.93 -6.02 -30.24
CA PRO A 515 1.68 -4.99 -30.94
C PRO A 515 2.85 -4.49 -30.07
N ASN A 516 3.93 -4.01 -30.70
CA ASN A 516 5.16 -3.62 -30.00
C ASN A 516 4.92 -2.57 -28.91
N VAL A 517 3.99 -1.63 -29.12
CA VAL A 517 3.63 -0.61 -28.12
C VAL A 517 3.09 -1.22 -26.81
N TRP A 518 2.43 -2.37 -26.86
CA TRP A 518 2.02 -3.10 -25.65
C TRP A 518 3.19 -3.84 -25.01
N VAL A 519 4.13 -4.36 -25.79
CA VAL A 519 5.37 -4.97 -25.26
C VAL A 519 6.14 -3.93 -24.45
N VAL A 520 6.31 -2.73 -24.99
CA VAL A 520 7.00 -1.65 -24.27
C VAL A 520 6.25 -1.23 -23.01
N SER A 521 4.91 -1.15 -23.07
CA SER A 521 4.12 -0.89 -21.86
C SER A 521 4.34 -1.97 -20.78
N CYS A 522 4.48 -3.24 -21.17
CA CYS A 522 4.74 -4.32 -20.22
C CYS A 522 6.16 -4.24 -19.66
N GLN A 523 7.15 -3.88 -20.48
CA GLN A 523 8.51 -3.64 -20.01
C GLN A 523 8.56 -2.51 -18.98
N GLU A 524 7.88 -1.39 -19.24
CA GLU A 524 7.86 -0.26 -18.32
C GLU A 524 7.20 -0.61 -16.97
N ARG A 525 6.14 -1.43 -16.97
CA ARG A 525 5.57 -1.98 -15.73
C ARG A 525 6.53 -2.90 -14.98
N LEU A 526 7.34 -3.70 -15.68
CA LEU A 526 8.38 -4.54 -15.06
C LEU A 526 9.52 -3.71 -14.48
N ASP A 527 9.93 -2.66 -15.18
CA ASP A 527 10.98 -1.76 -14.70
C ASP A 527 10.53 -1.07 -13.41
N PHE A 528 9.27 -0.60 -13.37
CA PHE A 528 8.68 -0.05 -12.15
C PHE A 528 8.58 -1.10 -11.03
N TRP A 529 8.13 -2.32 -11.32
CA TRP A 529 8.06 -3.38 -10.33
C TRP A 529 9.43 -3.76 -9.76
N SER A 530 10.44 -3.88 -10.63
CA SER A 530 11.83 -4.17 -10.24
C SER A 530 12.37 -3.06 -9.34
N PHE A 531 12.11 -1.79 -9.69
CA PHE A 531 12.45 -0.64 -8.86
C PHE A 531 11.79 -0.71 -7.47
N LEU A 532 10.51 -1.09 -7.38
CA LEU A 532 9.84 -1.28 -6.09
C LEU A 532 10.44 -2.45 -5.30
N GLN A 533 10.74 -3.58 -5.95
CA GLN A 533 11.39 -4.72 -5.30
C GLN A 533 12.76 -4.32 -4.73
N GLU A 534 13.56 -3.58 -5.51
CA GLU A 534 14.85 -3.05 -5.06
C GLU A 534 14.71 -2.15 -3.83
N LEU A 535 13.76 -1.21 -3.84
CA LEU A 535 13.47 -0.35 -2.68
C LEU A 535 12.98 -1.14 -1.46
N GLY A 536 12.20 -2.19 -1.69
CA GLY A 536 11.66 -3.07 -0.66
C GLY A 536 12.64 -4.13 -0.15
N GLY A 537 13.83 -4.23 -0.74
CA GLY A 537 14.79 -5.29 -0.43
C GLY A 537 14.35 -6.68 -0.90
N LEU A 538 13.23 -6.79 -1.63
CA LEU A 538 12.86 -8.01 -2.33
C LEU A 538 13.83 -8.22 -3.49
N ASN A 539 14.32 -9.44 -3.67
CA ASN A 539 15.30 -9.76 -4.72
C ASN A 539 16.61 -8.93 -4.67
N SER A 540 17.02 -8.44 -3.50
CA SER A 540 18.20 -7.58 -3.32
C SER A 540 19.44 -8.08 -4.05
N TYR A 541 19.95 -7.26 -4.99
CA TYR A 541 21.17 -7.53 -5.74
C TYR A 541 22.34 -7.84 -4.81
N HIS A 542 22.53 -7.04 -3.76
CA HIS A 542 23.62 -7.26 -2.80
C HIS A 542 23.46 -8.56 -2.02
N ALA A 543 22.23 -8.95 -1.67
CA ALA A 543 21.98 -10.23 -1.01
C ALA A 543 22.30 -11.42 -1.94
N LYS A 544 21.88 -11.35 -3.20
CA LYS A 544 22.19 -12.37 -4.22
C LYS A 544 23.69 -12.49 -4.46
N MET A 545 24.38 -11.37 -4.68
CA MET A 545 25.84 -11.35 -4.85
C MET A 545 26.58 -11.88 -3.62
N ALA A 546 26.12 -11.57 -2.40
CA ALA A 546 26.73 -12.08 -1.17
C ALA A 546 26.54 -13.59 -1.02
N LEU A 547 25.37 -14.13 -1.41
CA LEU A 547 25.12 -15.56 -1.45
C LEU A 547 26.01 -16.25 -2.49
N GLU A 548 26.10 -15.72 -3.71
CA GLU A 548 26.97 -16.25 -4.77
C GLU A 548 28.44 -16.26 -4.35
N GLN A 549 28.93 -15.17 -3.73
CA GLN A 549 30.30 -15.11 -3.22
C GLN A 549 30.54 -16.13 -2.09
N LYS A 550 29.57 -16.32 -1.20
CA LYS A 550 29.65 -17.32 -0.13
C LYS A 550 29.69 -18.74 -0.71
N ASP A 551 28.88 -19.02 -1.72
CA ASP A 551 28.84 -20.32 -2.38
C ASP A 551 30.16 -20.61 -3.11
N GLN A 552 30.72 -19.62 -3.82
CA GLN A 552 32.05 -19.70 -4.42
C GLN A 552 33.15 -19.98 -3.38
N LEU A 553 33.15 -19.27 -2.25
CA LEU A 553 34.10 -19.52 -1.16
C LEU A 553 33.95 -20.91 -0.54
N LEU A 554 32.73 -21.42 -0.41
CA LEU A 554 32.45 -22.77 0.07
C LEU A 554 32.96 -23.83 -0.92
N GLU A 555 32.77 -23.62 -2.22
CA GLU A 555 33.30 -24.50 -3.26
C GLU A 555 34.83 -24.51 -3.27
N GLU A 556 35.48 -23.34 -3.17
CA GLU A 556 36.93 -23.24 -3.05
C GLU A 556 37.47 -23.95 -1.80
N GLN A 557 36.78 -23.83 -0.66
CA GLN A 557 37.14 -24.52 0.58
C GLN A 557 37.01 -26.04 0.45
N LYS A 558 35.92 -26.53 -0.18
CA LYS A 558 35.74 -27.95 -0.47
C LYS A 558 36.85 -28.47 -1.38
N ALA A 559 37.16 -27.76 -2.47
CA ALA A 559 38.22 -28.13 -3.39
C ALA A 559 39.60 -28.18 -2.70
N LYS A 560 39.90 -27.24 -1.79
CA LYS A 560 41.12 -27.27 -0.98
C LYS A 560 41.16 -28.47 -0.04
N MET A 561 40.07 -28.77 0.67
CA MET A 561 40.00 -29.93 1.57
C MET A 561 40.13 -31.25 0.81
N ASP A 562 39.54 -31.37 -0.38
CA ASP A 562 39.64 -32.57 -1.19
C ASP A 562 41.06 -32.76 -1.74
N ALA A 563 41.72 -31.68 -2.19
CA ALA A 563 43.13 -31.71 -2.59
C ALA A 563 44.05 -32.10 -1.42
N GLU A 564 43.81 -31.58 -0.22
CA GLU A 564 44.54 -31.99 1.00
C GLU A 564 44.33 -33.47 1.32
N ARG A 565 43.09 -33.98 1.21
CA ARG A 565 42.77 -35.41 1.41
C ARG A 565 43.47 -36.30 0.39
N GLU A 566 43.49 -35.92 -0.88
CA GLU A 566 44.22 -36.66 -1.92
C GLU A 566 45.72 -36.70 -1.63
N GLN A 567 46.32 -35.58 -1.20
CA GLN A 567 47.73 -35.56 -0.81
C GLN A 567 48.02 -36.45 0.39
N ILE A 568 47.14 -36.46 1.41
CA ILE A 568 47.28 -37.35 2.58
C ILE A 568 47.17 -38.81 2.15
N ASN A 569 46.19 -39.16 1.31
CA ASN A 569 46.01 -40.52 0.81
C ASN A 569 47.20 -40.99 -0.04
N ALA A 570 47.73 -40.13 -0.91
CA ALA A 570 48.91 -40.43 -1.72
C ALA A 570 50.14 -40.69 -0.84
N LYS A 571 50.40 -39.85 0.17
CA LYS A 571 51.48 -40.07 1.14
C LYS A 571 51.29 -41.37 1.93
N ALA A 572 50.07 -41.65 2.38
CA ALA A 572 49.77 -42.89 3.09
C ALA A 572 50.00 -44.14 2.21
N GLN A 573 49.69 -44.07 0.91
CA GLN A 573 50.00 -45.13 -0.05
C GLN A 573 51.51 -45.29 -0.26
N GLU A 574 52.26 -44.20 -0.43
CA GLU A 574 53.72 -44.25 -0.57
C GLU A 574 54.39 -44.87 0.67
N GLU A 575 53.98 -44.45 1.88
CA GLU A 575 54.46 -45.02 3.13
C GLU A 575 54.12 -46.52 3.26
N ALA A 576 52.91 -46.91 2.88
CA ALA A 576 52.50 -48.32 2.89
C ALA A 576 53.31 -49.18 1.90
N ILE A 577 53.59 -48.66 0.71
CA ILE A 577 54.44 -49.32 -0.29
C ILE A 577 55.88 -49.45 0.22
N ALA A 578 56.44 -48.40 0.82
CA ALA A 578 57.78 -48.41 1.39
C ALA A 578 57.90 -49.46 2.52
N GLN A 579 56.93 -49.50 3.44
CA GLN A 579 56.90 -50.51 4.51
C GLN A 579 56.75 -51.94 3.97
N ALA A 580 55.95 -52.13 2.91
CA ALA A 580 55.80 -53.43 2.27
C ALA A 580 57.09 -53.91 1.60
N ALA A 581 57.79 -53.01 0.91
CA ALA A 581 59.09 -53.30 0.30
C ALA A 581 60.16 -53.64 1.35
N GLU A 582 60.21 -52.90 2.46
CA GLU A 582 61.14 -53.15 3.55
C GLU A 582 60.90 -54.52 4.21
N ARG A 583 59.63 -54.92 4.41
CA ARG A 583 59.28 -56.27 4.87
C ARG A 583 59.70 -57.36 3.88
N LEU A 584 59.59 -57.10 2.58
CA LEU A 584 59.99 -58.04 1.53
C LEU A 584 61.50 -58.24 1.50
N VAL A 585 62.27 -57.16 1.66
CA VAL A 585 63.74 -57.22 1.78
C VAL A 585 64.16 -57.97 3.03
N LEU A 586 63.51 -57.74 4.18
CA LEU A 586 63.77 -58.49 5.42
C LEU A 586 63.45 -59.98 5.28
N ALA A 587 62.40 -60.36 4.54
CA ALA A 587 62.07 -61.76 4.27
C ALA A 587 63.15 -62.43 3.41
N LEU A 588 63.63 -61.75 2.37
CA LEU A 588 64.68 -62.27 1.47
C LEU A 588 66.05 -62.40 2.18
N LEU A 589 66.39 -61.46 3.06
CA LEU A 589 67.63 -61.52 3.85
C LEU A 589 67.61 -62.61 4.93
N ASN A 590 66.41 -62.98 5.43
CA ASN A 590 66.28 -64.11 6.35
C ASN A 590 66.39 -65.47 5.66
N ASP A 591 66.06 -65.56 4.37
CA ASP A 591 66.25 -66.79 3.57
C ASP A 591 67.73 -67.05 3.23
N GLU A 592 68.58 -66.01 3.14
CA GLU A 592 70.02 -66.18 2.90
C GLU A 592 70.81 -66.70 4.13
N ASN A 593 70.26 -66.62 5.35
CA ASN A 593 70.87 -67.21 6.55
C ASN A 593 70.60 -68.72 6.70
N HIS A 594 69.96 -69.36 5.71
CA HIS A 594 69.68 -70.79 5.67
C HIS A 594 70.39 -71.56 4.53
N ILE A 595 71.49 -71.01 3.98
CA ILE A 595 72.36 -71.72 3.02
C ILE A 595 73.62 -72.25 3.68
#